data_AF-A0A5C7WWF5-F1
#
_entry.id   AF-A0A5C7WWF5-F1
#
_cell.length_a   1.000
_cell.length_b   1.000
_cell.length_c   1.000
_cell.angle_alpha   90.00
_cell.angle_beta   90.00
_cell.angle_gamma   90.00
#
_symmetry.space_group_name_H-M   'P 1'
#
loop_
_entity.id
_entity.type
_entity.pdbx_description
1 polymer ?
#
loop_
_entity_poly.entity_id
_entity_poly.type
_entity_poly.pdbx_seq_one_letter_code
_entity_poly.pdbx_strand_id
1 'polypeptide(L)' 'ILTTLLYHMRDNNIRYGLQTMCEGGGQANATILELL' A
#
# COMPACT_ATOMS: atom_id res chain seq x y z
N ILE A 1 0.09 7.14 -4.61
CA ILE A 1 0.31 5.67 -4.79
C ILE A 1 -0.54 4.86 -3.81
N LEU A 2 -0.52 5.19 -2.52
CA LEU A 2 -1.33 4.49 -1.50
C LEU A 2 -2.84 4.48 -1.82
N THR A 3 -3.41 5.62 -2.19
CA THR A 3 -4.83 5.72 -2.59
C THR A 3 -5.16 4.83 -3.79
N THR A 4 -4.26 4.75 -4.79
CA THR A 4 -4.41 3.82 -5.92
C THR A 4 -4.45 2.37 -5.45
N LEU A 5 -3.57 1.98 -4.52
CA LEU A 5 -3.60 0.64 -3.92
C LEU A 5 -4.92 0.37 -3.18
N LEU A 6 -5.44 1.33 -2.41
CA LEU A 6 -6.73 1.18 -1.70
C LEU A 6 -7.89 0.92 -2.66
N TYR A 7 -7.99 1.68 -3.76
CA TYR A 7 -9.03 1.44 -4.77
C TYR A 7 -8.85 0.08 -5.45
N HIS A 8 -7.62 -0.30 -5.83
CA HIS A 8 -7.33 -1.62 -6.38
C HIS A 8 -7.73 -2.75 -5.42
N MET A 9 -7.44 -2.60 -4.13
CA MET A 9 -7.83 -3.57 -3.11
C MET A 9 -9.34 -3.70 -2.99
N ARG A 10 -10.07 -2.58 -2.97
CA ARG A 10 -11.54 -2.56 -2.89
C ARG A 10 -12.18 -3.18 -4.13
N ASP A 11 -11.71 -2.83 -5.34
CA ASP A 11 -12.28 -3.31 -6.60
C ASP A 11 -12.08 -4.82 -6.79
N ASN A 12 -11.01 -5.37 -6.20
CA ASN A 12 -10.65 -6.79 -6.33
C ASN A 12 -10.89 -7.62 -5.04
N ASN A 13 -11.56 -7.07 -4.02
CA ASN A 13 -11.78 -7.71 -2.72
C ASN A 13 -10.48 -8.27 -2.08
N ILE A 14 -9.38 -7.53 -2.19
CA ILE A 14 -8.08 -7.91 -1.60
C ILE A 14 -8.07 -7.49 -0.13
N ARG A 15 -7.92 -8.48 0.75
CA ARG A 15 -7.91 -8.26 2.21
C ARG A 15 -6.65 -7.58 2.73
N TYR A 16 -5.47 -7.94 2.21
CA TYR A 16 -4.19 -7.41 2.68
C TYR A 16 -3.38 -6.82 1.53
N GLY A 17 -2.83 -5.62 1.76
CA GLY A 17 -1.96 -4.93 0.81
C GLY A 17 -0.65 -4.48 1.46
N LEU A 18 0.44 -4.52 0.70
CA LEU A 18 1.72 -3.95 1.11
C LEU A 18 2.04 -2.76 0.21
N GLN A 19 2.16 -1.58 0.81
CA GLN A 19 2.67 -0.40 0.12
C GLN A 19 4.11 -0.14 0.55
N THR A 20 5.02 -0.02 -0.41
CA THR A 20 6.42 0.36 -0.16
C THR A 20 6.77 1.61 -0.95
N MET A 21 7.74 2.38 -0.44
CA MET A 21 8.27 3.56 -1.11
C MET A 21 9.73 3.78 -0.69
N CYS A 22 10.57 4.18 -1.64
CA CYS A 22 11.89 4.72 -1.34
C CYS A 22 11.78 6.20 -0.96
N GLU A 23 12.55 6.62 0.03
CA GLU A 23 12.67 8.01 0.46
C GLU A 23 14.10 8.51 0.22
N GLY A 24 14.23 9.82 0.00
CA GLY A 24 15.54 10.46 -0.15
C GLY A 24 16.44 10.20 1.08
N GLY A 25 17.75 10.13 0.87
CA GLY A 25 18.70 9.79 1.94
C GLY A 25 18.93 8.30 2.13
N GLY A 26 18.55 7.47 1.15
CA GLY A 26 18.80 6.03 1.17
C GLY A 26 17.88 5.28 2.14
N GLN A 27 16.66 5.77 2.32
CA GLN A 27 15.67 5.18 3.21
C GLN A 27 14.51 4.57 2.42
N ALA A 28 13.71 3.76 3.09
CA ALA A 28 12.46 3.25 2.55
C ALA A 28 11.47 2.99 3.67
N ASN A 29 10.19 3.06 3.34
CA ASN A 29 9.10 2.72 4.24
C ASN A 29 8.26 1.55 3.67
N ALA A 30 7.54 0.90 4.57
CA ALA A 30 6.61 -0.18 4.26
C ALA A 30 5.39 -0.08 5.17
N THR A 31 4.19 -0.14 4.58
CA THR A 31 2.91 -0.08 5.30
C THR A 31 2.06 -1.28 4.91
N ILE A 32 1.59 -2.03 5.90
CA ILE A 32 0.60 -3.10 5.70
C ILE A 32 -0.80 -2.52 5.90
N LEU A 33 -1.68 -2.80 4.96
CA LEU A 33 -3.09 -2.42 4.98
C LEU A 33 -3.95 -3.67 5.12
N GLU A 34 -4.97 -3.62 5.97
CA GLU A 34 -6.07 -4.57 6.00
C GLU A 34 -7.35 -3.86 5.55
N LEU A 35 -8.07 -4.47 4.60
CA LEU A 35 -9.39 -4.01 4.18
C LEU A 35 -10.46 -4.67 5.06
N LEU A 36 -11.21 -3.86 5.79
CA LEU A 36 -12.30 -4.26 6.69
C LEU A 36 -13.66 -4.27 5.98
#